data_AF-A0A9D5P5I4-F1
#
_entry.id   AF-A0A9D5P5I4-F1
#
_cell.length_a   1.000
_cell.length_b   1.000
_cell.length_c   1.000
_cell.angle_alpha   90.00
_cell.angle_beta   90.00
_cell.angle_gamma   90.00
#
_symmetry.space_group_name_H-M   'P 1'
#
loop_
_entity.id
_entity.type
_entity.pdbx_description
1 polymer ?
#
loop_
_entity_poly.entity_id
_entity_poly.type
_entity_poly.pdbx_seq_one_letter_code
_entity_poly.pdbx_strand_id
1 'polypeptide(L)'
;MYFGLDDYSTKWLMEYYGYNNDGMCESECFQNVKSGDRVMVEGMLSHIMGIGWPLRAMFAYVIIIPIQIVLSLIEYFAIRHLTDSKRGCF
;
A
#
# COMPACT_ATOMS: atom_id res chain seq x y z
N MET A 1 25.82 -13.27 -9.67
CA MET A 1 25.12 -12.29 -10.51
C MET A 1 24.78 -11.14 -9.58
N TYR A 2 25.34 -9.96 -9.82
CA TYR A 2 25.36 -8.82 -8.88
C TYR A 2 23.92 -8.39 -8.54
N PHE A 3 23.55 -8.44 -7.27
CA PHE A 3 22.18 -8.23 -6.76
C PHE A 3 22.23 -7.33 -5.51
N GLY A 4 22.95 -6.21 -5.54
CA GLY A 4 23.12 -5.44 -4.30
C GLY A 4 23.88 -4.13 -4.36
N LEU A 5 24.63 -3.87 -5.45
CA LEU A 5 25.21 -2.54 -5.69
C LEU A 5 24.24 -1.63 -6.45
N ASP A 6 23.37 -2.26 -7.25
CA ASP A 6 22.40 -1.66 -8.16
C ASP A 6 21.26 -1.00 -7.36
N ASP A 7 20.77 -1.70 -6.34
CA ASP A 7 19.69 -1.22 -5.46
C ASP A 7 20.12 -0.02 -4.61
N TYR A 8 21.35 -0.06 -4.07
CA TYR A 8 21.90 1.03 -3.26
C TYR A 8 22.14 2.30 -4.08
N SER A 9 22.69 2.16 -5.29
CA SER A 9 22.91 3.27 -6.22
C SER A 9 21.60 3.92 -6.64
N THR A 10 20.58 3.11 -6.91
CA THR A 10 19.27 3.62 -7.36
C THR A 10 18.51 4.27 -6.21
N LYS A 11 18.60 3.72 -5.00
CA LYS A 11 18.00 4.31 -3.79
C LYS A 11 18.62 5.67 -3.43
N TRP A 12 19.94 5.79 -3.53
CA TRP A 12 20.66 7.07 -3.41
C TRP A 12 20.20 8.09 -4.48
N LEU A 13 20.05 7.64 -5.72
CA LEU A 13 19.63 8.52 -6.81
C LEU A 13 18.20 9.03 -6.60
N MET A 14 17.29 8.17 -6.12
CA MET A 14 15.92 8.56 -5.76
C MET A 14 15.89 9.61 -4.65
N GLU A 15 16.71 9.46 -3.61
CA GLU A 15 16.81 10.43 -2.52
C GLU A 15 17.33 11.78 -3.03
N TYR A 16 18.26 11.79 -3.99
CA TYR A 16 18.70 13.00 -4.69
C TYR A 16 17.58 13.69 -5.48
N TYR A 17 16.65 12.92 -6.06
CA TYR A 17 15.45 13.46 -6.70
C TYR A 17 14.35 13.90 -5.71
N GLY A 18 14.59 13.78 -4.40
CA GLY A 18 13.64 14.18 -3.37
C GLY A 18 12.60 13.11 -3.02
N TYR A 19 12.82 11.86 -3.42
CA TYR A 19 11.96 10.74 -3.05
C TYR A 19 12.20 10.35 -1.59
N ASN A 20 11.13 10.34 -0.78
CA ASN A 20 11.21 9.94 0.62
C ASN A 20 11.01 8.42 0.74
N ASN A 21 12.11 7.72 1.02
CA ASN A 21 12.12 6.25 1.21
C ASN A 21 11.42 5.78 2.49
N ASP A 22 11.23 6.67 3.48
CA ASP A 22 10.52 6.37 4.73
C ASP A 22 9.04 6.78 4.70
N GLY A 23 8.56 7.32 3.58
CA GLY A 23 7.16 7.69 3.41
C GLY A 23 6.24 6.48 3.50
N MET A 24 5.20 6.56 4.33
CA MET A 24 4.21 5.48 4.46
C MET A 24 3.10 5.58 3.41
N CYS A 25 2.91 6.76 2.81
CA CYS A 25 1.96 7.02 1.73
C CYS A 25 2.66 7.56 0.49
N GLU A 26 2.11 7.24 -0.69
CA GLU A 26 2.60 7.71 -1.99
C GLU A 26 2.73 9.24 -2.05
N SER A 27 1.78 9.97 -1.44
CA SER A 27 1.85 11.43 -1.35
C SER A 27 3.04 11.95 -0.54
N GLU A 28 3.47 11.23 0.50
CA GLU A 28 4.65 11.57 1.29
C GLU A 28 5.94 11.16 0.57
N CYS A 29 5.93 10.01 -0.11
CA CYS A 29 7.06 9.54 -0.90
C CYS A 29 7.45 10.50 -2.03
N PHE A 30 6.47 11.10 -2.69
CA PHE A 30 6.69 12.01 -3.83
C PHE A 30 6.63 13.50 -3.47
N GLN A 31 6.51 13.86 -2.19
CA GLN A 31 6.27 15.24 -1.76
C GLN A 31 7.37 16.23 -2.18
N ASN A 32 8.62 15.80 -2.17
CA ASN A 32 9.78 16.62 -2.54
C ASN A 32 10.26 16.38 -3.97
N VAL A 33 9.62 15.49 -4.72
CA VAL A 33 9.99 15.17 -6.10
C VAL A 33 9.43 16.24 -7.04
N LYS A 34 10.28 16.85 -7.86
CA LYS A 34 9.84 17.79 -8.90
C LYS A 34 8.91 17.09 -9.89
N SER A 35 7.84 17.76 -10.29
CA SER A 35 6.82 17.21 -11.19
C SER A 35 7.35 16.70 -12.54
N GLY A 36 8.46 17.26 -13.04
CA GLY A 36 9.13 16.81 -14.27
C GLY A 36 9.96 15.53 -14.13
N ASP A 37 10.43 15.22 -12.91
CA ASP A 37 11.29 14.06 -12.63
C ASP A 37 10.50 12.85 -12.11
N ARG A 38 9.20 13.04 -11.86
CA ARG A 38 8.30 12.05 -11.26
C ARG A 38 8.20 10.75 -12.08
N VAL A 39 8.07 10.88 -13.40
CA VAL A 39 8.01 9.75 -14.34
C VAL A 39 9.31 8.92 -14.32
N MET A 40 10.46 9.60 -14.13
CA MET A 40 11.76 8.96 -14.06
C MET A 40 11.93 8.19 -12.75
N VAL A 41 11.50 8.79 -11.62
CA VAL A 41 11.51 8.14 -10.30
C VAL A 41 10.56 6.94 -10.26
N GLU A 42 9.35 7.04 -10.83
CA GLU A 42 8.42 5.91 -10.98
C GLU A 42 9.00 4.77 -11.82
N GLY A 43 9.68 5.09 -12.92
CA GLY A 43 10.38 4.11 -13.74
C GLY A 43 11.44 3.35 -12.95
N MET A 44 12.27 4.06 -12.18
CA MET A 44 13.28 3.45 -11.30
C MET A 44 12.64 2.61 -10.19
N LEU A 45 11.50 3.06 -9.63
CA LEU A 45 10.74 2.32 -8.62
C LEU A 45 10.20 1.01 -9.15
N SER A 46 9.64 1.03 -10.36
CA SER A 46 9.17 -0.18 -11.03
C SER A 46 10.31 -1.15 -11.33
N HIS A 47 11.52 -0.64 -11.53
CA HIS A 47 12.72 -1.43 -11.77
C HIS A 47 13.24 -2.08 -10.48
N ILE A 48 13.32 -1.31 -9.37
CA ILE A 48 13.74 -1.80 -8.04
C ILE A 48 12.72 -2.79 -7.46
N MET A 49 11.43 -2.50 -7.56
CA MET A 49 10.38 -3.41 -7.07
C MET A 49 10.16 -4.61 -8.00
N GLY A 50 10.65 -4.52 -9.24
CA GLY A 50 10.54 -5.53 -10.29
C GLY A 50 9.11 -5.74 -10.81
N ILE A 51 8.97 -6.69 -11.76
CA ILE A 51 7.67 -7.17 -12.30
C ILE A 51 6.77 -7.75 -11.18
N GLY A 52 7.32 -8.01 -10.00
CA GLY A 52 6.60 -8.52 -8.83
C GLY A 52 5.70 -7.50 -8.13
N TRP A 53 5.87 -6.19 -8.32
CA TRP A 53 5.03 -5.18 -7.66
C TRP A 53 3.56 -5.20 -8.08
N PRO A 54 3.21 -5.15 -9.38
CA PRO A 54 1.80 -5.24 -9.79
C PRO A 54 1.18 -6.57 -9.37
N LEU A 55 1.96 -7.66 -9.38
CA LEU A 55 1.50 -8.97 -8.93
C LEU A 55 1.25 -9.01 -7.41
N ARG A 56 2.13 -8.42 -6.61
CA ARG A 56 1.94 -8.26 -5.15
C ARG A 56 0.73 -7.40 -4.83
N ALA A 57 0.49 -6.33 -5.58
CA ALA A 57 -0.71 -5.51 -5.42
C ALA A 57 -1.98 -6.32 -5.69
N MET A 58 -2.02 -7.11 -6.77
CA MET A 58 -3.16 -7.99 -7.08
C MET A 58 -3.43 -9.02 -5.96
N PHE A 59 -2.38 -9.68 -5.44
CA PHE A 59 -2.55 -10.64 -4.34
C PHE A 59 -2.96 -9.98 -3.02
N ALA A 60 -2.50 -8.75 -2.74
CA ALA A 60 -2.95 -8.01 -1.57
C ALA A 60 -4.47 -7.76 -1.60
N TYR A 61 -5.03 -7.41 -2.76
CA TYR A 61 -6.48 -7.28 -2.93
C TYR A 61 -7.23 -8.59 -2.65
N VAL A 62 -6.71 -9.73 -3.10
CA VAL A 62 -7.32 -11.06 -2.86
C VAL A 62 -7.37 -11.40 -1.38
N ILE A 63 -6.44 -10.90 -0.56
CA ILE A 63 -6.41 -11.12 0.90
C ILE A 63 -7.27 -10.08 1.65
N ILE A 64 -7.28 -8.83 1.20
CA ILE A 64 -8.02 -7.75 1.87
C ILE A 64 -9.53 -7.93 1.73
N ILE A 65 -10.02 -8.34 0.54
CA ILE A 65 -11.45 -8.53 0.27
C ILE A 65 -12.12 -9.50 1.27
N PRO A 66 -11.62 -10.73 1.51
CA PRO A 66 -12.26 -11.64 2.45
C PRO A 66 -12.22 -11.12 3.89
N ILE A 67 -11.16 -10.41 4.29
CA ILE A 67 -11.09 -9.80 5.63
C ILE A 67 -12.19 -8.74 5.80
N GLN A 68 -12.41 -7.89 4.79
CA GLN A 68 -13.46 -6.87 4.81
C GLN A 68 -14.87 -7.48 4.88
N ILE A 69 -15.11 -8.59 4.18
CA ILE A 69 -16.37 -9.33 4.26
C ILE A 69 -16.57 -9.88 5.67
N VAL A 70 -15.55 -10.48 6.28
CA VAL A 70 -15.64 -11.03 7.64
C VAL A 70 -15.94 -9.94 8.66
N LEU A 71 -15.24 -8.81 8.61
CA LEU A 71 -15.50 -7.66 9.48
C LEU A 71 -16.93 -7.15 9.35
N SER A 72 -17.41 -6.98 8.11
CA SER A 72 -18.77 -6.52 7.82
C SER A 72 -19.83 -7.48 8.39
N LEU A 73 -19.58 -8.79 8.32
CA LEU A 73 -20.47 -9.79 8.91
C LEU A 73 -20.47 -9.71 10.44
N ILE A 74 -19.31 -9.56 11.07
CA ILE A 74 -19.20 -9.43 12.54
C ILE A 74 -19.98 -8.19 13.02
N GLU A 75 -19.80 -7.05 12.36
CA GLU A 75 -20.52 -5.82 12.68
C GLU A 75 -22.03 -6.00 12.53
N TYR A 76 -22.48 -6.62 11.43
CA TYR A 76 -23.90 -6.93 11.22
C TYR A 76 -24.47 -7.81 12.34
N PHE A 77 -23.77 -8.88 12.72
CA PHE A 77 -24.21 -9.77 13.78
C PHE A 77 -24.22 -9.08 15.16
N ALA A 78 -23.22 -8.26 15.45
CA ALA A 78 -23.17 -7.48 16.70
C ALA A 78 -24.35 -6.51 16.80
N ILE A 79 -24.62 -5.74 15.75
CA ILE A 79 -25.76 -4.80 15.70
C ILE A 79 -27.08 -5.55 15.81
N ARG A 80 -27.21 -6.71 15.14
CA ARG A 80 -28.41 -7.54 15.21
C ARG A 80 -28.65 -8.08 16.62
N HIS A 81 -27.61 -8.55 17.31
CA HIS A 81 -27.72 -9.05 18.69
C HIS A 81 -28.09 -7.93 19.67
N LEU A 82 -27.53 -6.74 19.50
CA LEU A 82 -27.92 -5.56 20.29
C LEU A 82 -29.37 -5.14 20.03
N THR A 83 -29.84 -5.27 18.78
CA THR A 83 -31.22 -4.95 18.39
C THR A 83 -32.22 -5.96 18.97
N ASP A 84 -31.87 -7.25 18.99
CA ASP A 84 -32.69 -8.30 19.58
C ASP A 84 -32.83 -8.12 21.10
N SER A 85 -31.73 -7.80 21.79
CA SER A 85 -31.72 -7.49 23.21
C SER A 85 -32.62 -6.29 23.57
N LYS A 86 -32.68 -5.26 22.72
CA LYS A 86 -33.55 -4.09 22.96
C LYS A 86 -35.05 -4.36 22.73
N ARG A 87 -35.42 -5.37 21.93
CA ARG A 87 -36.83 -5.72 21.67
C ARG A 87 -37.44 -6.63 22.72
N GLY A 88 -36.64 -7.39 23.46
CA GLY A 88 -37.10 -8.25 24.56
C GLY A 88 -37.37 -7.53 25.89
N CYS A 89 -37.22 -6.19 25.93
CA CYS A 89 -37.38 -5.38 27.15
C CYS A 89 -38.58 -4.43 27.12
N PHE A 90 -39.50 -4.60 26.15
CA PHE A 90 -40.71 -3.79 25.99
C PHE A 90 -41.97 -4.67 26.02
#